data_AF-A0A1S6HW21-F1
#
_entry.id   AF-A0A1S6HW21-F1
#
_cell.length_a   1.000
_cell.length_b   1.000
_cell.length_c   1.000
_cell.angle_alpha   90.00
_cell.angle_beta   90.00
_cell.angle_gamma   90.00
#
_symmetry.space_group_name_H-M   'P 1'
#
loop_
_entity.id
_entity.type
_entity.pdbx_description
1 polymer ?
#
loop_
_entity_poly.entity_id
_entity_poly.type
_entity_poly.pdbx_seq_one_letter_code
_entity_poly.pdbx_strand_id
1 'polypeptide(L)'
;MNKVIIGFFAQSGDAALCEGNSLLVMNKKKRLKNYLVGMPNSQMSKVSLHELLAGLDSGGEYCLDEPAFQLFEEYANLHYFNISSHTDQKGIELYTISLGEMMLFSS
;
A
#
# COMPACT_ATOMS: atom_id res chain seq x y z
N MET A 1 -22.05 -1.87 -1.84
CA MET A 1 -20.86 -2.42 -1.16
C MET A 1 -20.24 -1.30 -0.32
N ASN A 2 -20.05 -1.52 0.98
CA ASN A 2 -19.32 -0.55 1.81
C ASN A 2 -17.88 -0.46 1.29
N LYS A 3 -17.38 0.75 1.00
CA LYS A 3 -15.97 0.95 0.62
C LYS A 3 -15.10 0.65 1.84
N VAL A 4 -14.47 -0.52 1.87
CA VAL A 4 -13.45 -0.86 2.87
C VAL A 4 -12.26 0.07 2.65
N ILE A 5 -11.94 0.90 3.64
CA ILE A 5 -10.78 1.79 3.60
C ILE A 5 -9.59 1.04 4.18
N ILE A 6 -8.56 0.83 3.36
CA ILE A 6 -7.32 0.14 3.78
C ILE A 6 -6.40 1.12 4.52
N GLY A 7 -6.36 2.37 4.08
CA GLY A 7 -5.53 3.37 4.74
C GLY A 7 -5.48 4.71 4.02
N PHE A 8 -4.34 5.35 4.16
CA PHE A 8 -4.03 6.67 3.66
C PHE A 8 -2.66 6.66 3.00
N PHE A 9 -2.53 7.40 1.90
CA PHE A 9 -1.24 7.71 1.27
C PHE A 9 -1.02 9.22 1.29
N ALA A 10 0.22 9.63 1.01
CA ALA A 10 0.62 11.03 0.97
C ALA A 10 1.08 11.43 -0.43
N GLN A 11 0.84 12.68 -0.80
CA GLN A 11 1.33 13.27 -2.05
C GLN A 11 1.75 14.73 -1.84
N SER A 12 2.74 15.19 -2.59
CA SER A 12 3.18 16.57 -2.62
C SER A 12 3.27 17.03 -4.07
N GLY A 13 2.30 17.83 -4.52
CA GLY A 13 2.11 18.09 -5.94
C GLY A 13 1.72 16.80 -6.68
N ASP A 14 2.44 16.50 -7.76
CA ASP A 14 2.21 15.30 -8.59
C ASP A 14 2.99 14.06 -8.10
N ALA A 15 3.78 14.19 -7.03
CA ALA A 15 4.58 13.09 -6.49
C ALA A 15 3.89 12.45 -5.29
N ALA A 16 3.67 11.14 -5.36
CA ALA A 16 3.24 10.35 -4.22
C ALA A 16 4.44 9.93 -3.35
N LEU A 17 4.20 9.73 -2.05
CA LEU A 17 5.20 9.16 -1.16
C LEU A 17 5.32 7.66 -1.40
N CYS A 18 6.51 7.21 -1.78
CA CYS A 18 6.82 5.81 -2.06
C CYS A 18 7.99 5.31 -1.21
N GLU A 19 7.97 4.02 -0.89
CA GLU A 19 9.15 3.26 -0.46
C GLU A 19 9.71 2.53 -1.68
N GLY A 20 10.85 3.00 -2.20
CA GLY A 20 11.31 2.58 -3.52
C GLY A 20 10.29 2.96 -4.60
N ASN A 21 9.76 1.95 -5.31
CA ASN A 21 8.72 2.12 -6.33
C ASN A 21 7.30 1.90 -5.79
N SER A 22 7.16 1.45 -4.55
CA SER A 22 5.89 1.12 -3.93
C SER A 22 5.19 2.32 -3.30
N LEU A 23 3.92 2.54 -3.61
CA LEU A 23 3.12 3.57 -2.94
C LEU A 23 2.94 3.23 -1.45
N LEU A 24 3.38 4.13 -0.57
CA LEU A 24 3.26 3.92 0.87
C LEU A 24 1.83 4.20 1.35
N VAL A 25 1.21 3.19 1.96
CA VAL A 25 -0.13 3.26 2.53
C VAL A 25 -0.06 2.88 4.00
N MET A 26 -0.56 3.78 4.86
CA MET A 26 -0.71 3.50 6.29
C MET A 26 -2.16 3.49 6.71
N ASN A 27 -2.56 2.50 7.49
CA ASN A 27 -3.93 2.32 7.93
C ASN A 27 -4.49 3.53 8.69
N LYS A 28 -3.69 4.14 9.57
CA LYS A 28 -4.09 5.29 10.37
C LYS A 28 -3.49 6.59 9.85
N LYS A 29 -4.34 7.58 9.54
CA LYS A 29 -3.92 8.94 9.18
C LYS A 29 -2.90 9.56 10.14
N LYS A 30 -3.03 9.29 11.45
CA LYS A 30 -2.08 9.78 12.47
C LYS A 30 -0.69 9.14 12.32
N ARG A 31 -0.60 7.85 11.96
CA ARG A 31 0.69 7.19 11.69
C ARG A 31 1.35 7.81 10.47
N LEU A 32 0.59 7.99 9.37
CA LEU A 32 1.10 8.67 8.18
C LEU A 32 1.59 10.09 8.48
N LYS A 33 0.84 10.86 9.28
CA LYS A 33 1.26 12.21 9.69
C LYS A 33 2.57 12.19 10.47
N ASN A 34 2.76 11.22 11.36
CA ASN A 34 4.02 11.05 12.10
C ASN A 34 5.16 10.60 11.16
N TYR A 35 4.84 9.80 10.15
CA TYR A 35 5.79 9.40 9.12
C TYR A 35 6.31 10.60 8.33
N LEU A 36 5.42 11.52 7.97
CA LEU A 36 5.68 12.73 7.19
C LEU A 36 6.31 13.89 7.97
N VAL A 37 6.71 13.70 9.23
CA VAL A 37 7.35 14.78 10.01
C VAL A 37 8.58 15.28 9.25
N GLY A 38 8.58 16.57 8.90
CA GLY A 38 9.61 17.19 8.05
C GLY A 38 9.20 17.42 6.59
N MET A 39 7.98 17.03 6.18
CA MET A 39 7.46 17.21 4.81
C MET A 39 6.23 18.16 4.79
N PRO A 40 6.45 19.49 4.88
CA PRO A 40 5.39 20.46 5.24
C PRO A 40 4.28 20.71 4.22
N ASN A 41 4.27 20.09 3.04
CA ASN A 41 3.24 20.31 2.00
C ASN A 41 2.51 19.04 1.56
N SER A 42 2.61 17.98 2.35
CA SER A 42 2.04 16.68 2.01
C SER A 42 0.52 16.66 2.21
N GLN A 43 -0.22 16.42 1.14
CA GLN A 43 -1.65 16.12 1.19
C GLN A 43 -1.85 14.63 1.47
N MET A 44 -2.80 14.30 2.33
CA MET A 44 -3.12 12.91 2.67
C MET A 44 -4.49 12.53 2.11
N SER A 45 -4.53 11.46 1.34
CA SER A 45 -5.72 10.93 0.69
C SER A 45 -6.03 9.53 1.20
N LYS A 46 -7.32 9.18 1.24
CA LYS A 46 -7.75 7.82 1.59
C LYS A 46 -7.53 6.91 0.38
N VAL A 47 -7.23 5.64 0.65
CA VAL A 47 -7.26 4.58 -0.35
C VAL A 47 -8.18 3.46 0.13
N SER A 48 -9.13 3.10 -0.72
CA SER A 48 -9.99 1.94 -0.50
C SER A 48 -9.34 0.66 -1.01
N LEU A 49 -9.77 -0.48 -0.48
CA LEU A 49 -9.33 -1.80 -0.96
C LEU A 49 -9.55 -1.95 -2.47
N HIS A 50 -10.70 -1.48 -2.97
CA HIS A 50 -11.01 -1.52 -4.39
C HIS A 50 -10.01 -0.72 -5.24
N GLU A 51 -9.63 0.48 -4.81
CA GLU A 51 -8.63 1.30 -5.53
C GLU A 51 -7.24 0.65 -5.48
N LEU A 52 -6.87 0.06 -4.35
CA LEU A 52 -5.62 -0.67 -4.21
C LEU A 52 -5.57 -1.90 -5.13
N LEU A 53 -6.62 -2.72 -5.15
CA LEU A 53 -6.70 -3.90 -6.02
C LEU A 53 -6.67 -3.50 -7.50
N ALA A 54 -7.44 -2.48 -7.90
CA ALA A 54 -7.42 -1.99 -9.27
C ALA A 54 -6.04 -1.47 -9.69
N GLY A 55 -5.29 -0.85 -8.75
CA GLY A 55 -3.92 -0.44 -8.99
C GLY A 55 -2.97 -1.63 -9.14
N LEU A 56 -3.08 -2.65 -8.29
CA LEU A 56 -2.31 -3.90 -8.42
C LEU A 56 -2.58 -4.59 -9.77
N ASP A 57 -3.84 -4.69 -10.17
CA ASP A 57 -4.25 -5.25 -11.48
C ASP A 57 -3.68 -4.46 -12.67
N SER A 58 -3.40 -3.17 -12.47
CA SER A 58 -2.77 -2.28 -13.46
C SER A 58 -1.24 -2.31 -13.41
N GLY A 59 -0.63 -3.18 -12.59
CA GLY A 59 0.81 -3.30 -12.42
C GLY A 59 1.42 -2.37 -11.36
N GLY A 60 0.60 -1.75 -10.51
CA GLY A 60 1.06 -0.94 -9.39
C GLY A 60 1.72 -1.77 -8.28
N GLU A 61 2.54 -1.10 -7.47
CA GLU A 61 3.22 -1.67 -6.31
C GLU A 61 2.84 -0.85 -5.07
N TYR A 62 2.55 -1.52 -3.95
CA TYR A 62 2.09 -0.88 -2.72
C TYR A 62 2.91 -1.35 -1.52
N CYS A 63 3.26 -0.43 -0.63
CA CYS A 63 3.91 -0.72 0.63
C CYS A 63 2.92 -0.44 1.76
N LEU A 64 2.46 -1.47 2.47
CA LEU A 64 1.44 -1.37 3.50
C LEU A 64 2.07 -1.46 4.89
N ASP A 65 1.63 -0.62 5.84
CA ASP A 65 1.91 -0.90 7.25
C ASP A 65 1.15 -2.15 7.72
N GLU A 66 1.66 -2.82 8.76
CA GLU A 66 1.10 -4.10 9.26
C GLU A 66 -0.44 -4.10 9.40
N PRO A 67 -1.12 -3.09 9.98
CA PRO A 67 -2.59 -3.10 10.05
C PRO A 67 -3.28 -2.96 8.69
N ALA A 68 -2.68 -2.25 7.72
CA ALA A 68 -3.22 -2.18 6.36
C ALA A 68 -3.02 -3.51 5.63
N PHE A 69 -1.90 -4.19 5.86
CA PHE A 69 -1.64 -5.53 5.35
C PHE A 69 -2.62 -6.57 5.91
N GLN A 70 -2.86 -6.55 7.23
CA GLN A 70 -3.84 -7.43 7.89
C GLN A 70 -5.25 -7.24 7.33
N LEU A 71 -5.64 -6.01 7.03
CA LEU A 71 -6.90 -5.78 6.32
C LEU A 71 -6.85 -6.30 4.89
N PHE A 72 -5.73 -6.13 4.18
CA PHE A 72 -5.61 -6.65 2.82
C PHE A 72 -5.74 -8.18 2.77
N GLU A 73 -5.07 -8.92 3.66
CA GLU A 73 -5.14 -10.40 3.71
C GLU A 73 -6.55 -10.92 4.05
N GLU A 74 -7.35 -10.17 4.80
CA GLU A 74 -8.74 -10.56 5.12
C GLU A 74 -9.64 -10.60 3.88
N TYR A 75 -9.35 -9.78 2.87
CA TYR A 75 -10.23 -9.62 1.69
C TYR A 75 -9.58 -10.07 0.38
N ALA A 76 -8.27 -10.25 0.31
CA ALA A 76 -7.53 -10.61 -0.89
C ALA A 76 -6.96 -12.03 -0.81
N ASN A 77 -7.00 -12.77 -1.92
CA ASN A 77 -6.34 -14.08 -1.99
C ASN A 77 -4.84 -13.88 -2.26
N LEU A 78 -4.02 -14.09 -1.23
CA LEU A 78 -2.57 -13.84 -1.26
C LEU A 78 -1.81 -14.65 -2.33
N HIS A 79 -2.36 -15.76 -2.83
CA HIS A 79 -1.74 -16.58 -3.87
C HIS A 79 -1.51 -15.84 -5.20
N TYR A 80 -2.22 -14.73 -5.42
CA TYR A 80 -2.09 -13.92 -6.64
C TYR A 80 -1.07 -12.79 -6.53
N PHE A 81 -0.38 -12.66 -5.40
CA PHE A 81 0.48 -11.51 -5.13
C PHE A 81 1.90 -11.94 -4.76
N ASN A 82 2.87 -11.18 -5.24
CA ASN A 82 4.23 -11.20 -4.70
C ASN A 82 4.25 -10.33 -3.44
N ILE A 83 4.58 -10.93 -2.30
CA ILE A 83 4.58 -10.25 -1.01
C ILE A 83 5.96 -10.39 -0.38
N SER A 84 6.55 -9.27 0.03
CA SER A 84 7.77 -9.23 0.83
C SER A 84 7.59 -8.27 1.99
N SER A 85 8.35 -8.45 3.07
CA SER A 85 8.32 -7.51 4.20
C SER A 85 9.71 -6.99 4.50
N HIS A 86 9.76 -5.79 5.06
CA HIS A 86 10.97 -5.18 5.58
C HIS A 86 10.63 -4.16 6.66
N THR A 87 11.58 -3.91 7.54
CA THR A 87 11.50 -2.81 8.49
C THR A 87 12.17 -1.58 7.89
N ASP A 88 11.44 -0.46 7.86
CA ASP A 88 11.96 0.80 7.34
C ASP A 88 12.97 1.47 8.31
N GLN A 89 13.53 2.61 7.89
CA GLN A 89 14.48 3.39 8.70
C GLN A 89 13.87 3.98 9.99
N LYS A 90 12.54 4.00 10.10
CA LYS A 90 11.79 4.49 11.26
C LYS A 90 11.34 3.35 12.18
N GLY A 91 11.73 2.11 11.89
CA GLY A 91 11.39 0.93 12.68
C GLY A 91 9.97 0.43 12.46
N ILE A 92 9.33 0.79 11.34
CA ILE A 92 7.98 0.33 10.99
C ILE A 92 8.11 -0.88 10.07
N GLU A 93 7.42 -1.96 10.41
CA GLU A 93 7.30 -3.11 9.52
C GLU A 93 6.32 -2.77 8.38
N LEU A 94 6.81 -2.96 7.15
CA LEU A 94 6.09 -2.68 5.92
C LEU A 94 6.05 -3.92 5.03
N TYR A 95 4.95 -4.09 4.32
CA TYR A 95 4.67 -5.20 3.42
C TYR A 95 4.52 -4.66 2.01
N THR A 96 5.46 -5.03 1.15
CA THR A 96 5.44 -4.68 -0.28
C THR A 96 4.62 -5.72 -1.02
N ILE A 97 3.68 -5.25 -1.84
CA ILE A 97 2.72 -6.07 -2.58
C ILE A 97 2.74 -5.64 -4.04
N SER A 98 2.90 -6.62 -4.93
CA SER A 98 2.67 -6.50 -6.37
C SER A 98 1.86 -7.69 -6.86
N LEU A 99 1.28 -7.57 -8.05
CA LEU A 99 0.64 -8.71 -8.70
C LEU A 99 1.70 -9.78 -9.02
N GLY A 100 1.40 -11.03 -8.63
CA GLY A 100 2.22 -12.20 -8.96
C GLY A 100 2.17 -12.50 -10.45
N GLU A 101 3.24 -13.07 -10.99
CA GLU A 101 3.20 -13.61 -12.35
C GLU A 101 2.21 -14.79 -12.37
N MET A 102 1.06 -14.63 -13.04
CA MET A 102 0.21 -15.77 -13.33
C MET A 102 1.02 -16.72 -14.22
N MET A 103 1.41 -17.88 -13.69
CA MET A 103 1.84 -18.99 -14.52
C MET A 103 0.66 -19.39 -15.41
N LEU A 104 0.59 -18.81 -16.61
CA LEU A 104 -0.21 -19.32 -17.69
C LEU A 104 0.33 -20.70 -18.01
N PHE A 105 -0.28 -21.73 -17.41
CA PHE A 105 -0.16 -23.07 -17.95
C PHE A 105 -0.80 -23.04 -19.33
N SER A 106 0.00 -22.77 -20.36
CA SER A 106 -0.37 -23.03 -21.75
C SER A 106 -0.74 -24.51 -21.83
N SER A 107 -2.04 -24.74 -21.98
CA SER A 107 -2.64 -26.06 -22.21
C SER A 107 -2.39 -26.52 -23.65
#